data_AF-A0A3C0ATH6-F1
#
_entry.id   AF-A0A3C0ATH6-F1
#
_cell.length_a   1.000
_cell.length_b   1.000
_cell.length_c   1.000
_cell.angle_alpha   90.00
_cell.angle_beta   90.00
_cell.angle_gamma   90.00
#
_symmetry.space_group_name_H-M   'P 1'
#
loop_
_entity.id
_entity.type
_entity.pdbx_description
1 polymer ?
#
loop_
_entity_poly.entity_id
_entity_poly.type
_entity_poly.pdbx_seq_one_letter_code
_entity_poly.pdbx_strand_id
1 'polypeptide(L)'
;MAQKNSMGRVGKRNDRQQAIFRRRRIVVGVAAVAAVALVVFCVYSLSVGFAAVNREIHHAEIYAVSRKAVPTPSAVRKSKVAKCNSSDVALTLTPAASSFGVGGTLDFTTGVRYDGANKAGCLIDMSATNVVLTIRSGGSVVWKSNLCPVDADYRLIAKGDKVEGSITWPGVRSGSGCTEDQSTLPKVEKGVYSAQISLAKDAKAKSEPVGITVE
;
A
#
# COMPACT_ATOMS: atom_id res chain seq x y z
N MET A 1 -60.28 -10.04 -103.75
CA MET A 1 -59.42 -10.67 -102.72
C MET A 1 -57.96 -10.39 -103.07
N ALA A 2 -57.19 -10.01 -102.04
CA ALA A 2 -55.72 -9.93 -101.92
C ALA A 2 -54.93 -8.90 -102.77
N GLN A 3 -54.52 -7.84 -102.06
CA GLN A 3 -53.50 -6.84 -102.36
C GLN A 3 -52.12 -7.47 -102.63
N LYS A 4 -51.30 -6.80 -103.46
CA LYS A 4 -49.85 -6.82 -103.27
C LYS A 4 -49.27 -5.45 -103.58
N ASN A 5 -49.22 -4.60 -102.55
CA ASN A 5 -48.54 -3.32 -102.62
C ASN A 5 -47.04 -3.48 -102.39
N SER A 6 -46.33 -2.64 -103.14
CA SER A 6 -44.91 -2.40 -103.22
C SER A 6 -44.20 -2.14 -101.88
N MET A 7 -42.88 -2.41 -101.88
CA MET A 7 -41.82 -1.37 -101.84
C MET A 7 -40.69 -1.70 -100.87
N GLY A 8 -39.46 -1.47 -101.32
CA GLY A 8 -38.31 -1.22 -100.45
C GLY A 8 -37.10 -2.12 -100.69
N ARG A 9 -36.22 -1.74 -101.62
CA ARG A 9 -34.84 -2.25 -101.68
C ARG A 9 -33.89 -1.20 -101.08
N VAL A 10 -33.48 -1.49 -99.85
CA VAL A 10 -32.26 -1.03 -99.15
C VAL A 10 -31.05 -1.42 -100.02
N GLY A 11 -29.91 -0.74 -100.14
CA GLY A 11 -29.18 0.22 -99.33
C GLY A 11 -27.68 -0.13 -99.50
N LYS A 12 -26.76 0.83 -99.39
CA LYS A 12 -25.32 0.56 -99.34
C LYS A 12 -24.70 1.39 -98.23
N ARG A 13 -24.28 0.74 -97.14
CA ARG A 13 -23.50 1.36 -96.05
C ARG A 13 -22.24 0.54 -95.77
N ASN A 14 -21.13 1.27 -95.74
CA ASN A 14 -19.71 0.92 -95.74
C ASN A 14 -19.26 -0.09 -94.65
N ASP A 15 -18.83 -1.30 -95.06
CA ASP A 15 -18.44 -2.42 -94.19
C ASP A 15 -17.09 -2.27 -93.46
N ARG A 16 -16.19 -1.35 -93.90
CA ARG A 16 -14.84 -1.25 -93.31
C ARG A 16 -14.78 -0.57 -91.94
N GLN A 17 -15.65 0.41 -91.66
CA GLN A 17 -15.67 1.08 -90.36
C GLN A 17 -16.31 0.21 -89.25
N GLN A 18 -17.27 -0.65 -89.61
CA GLN A 18 -17.99 -1.48 -88.63
C GLN A 18 -17.13 -2.59 -88.01
N ALA A 19 -16.05 -3.02 -88.65
CA ALA A 19 -15.14 -4.03 -88.09
C ALA A 19 -14.27 -3.47 -86.94
N ILE A 20 -13.84 -2.21 -87.05
CA ILE A 20 -13.02 -1.53 -86.02
C ILE A 20 -13.87 -1.19 -84.79
N PHE A 21 -15.10 -0.70 -84.99
CA PHE A 21 -16.03 -0.44 -83.88
C PHE A 21 -16.50 -1.72 -83.18
N ARG A 22 -16.68 -2.84 -83.90
CA ARG A 22 -16.98 -4.15 -83.29
C ARG A 22 -15.82 -4.69 -82.46
N ARG A 23 -14.57 -4.62 -82.97
CA ARG A 23 -13.37 -5.03 -82.21
C ARG A 23 -13.15 -4.18 -80.96
N ARG A 24 -13.33 -2.85 -81.02
CA ARG A 24 -13.25 -1.97 -79.84
C ARG A 24 -14.32 -2.26 -78.80
N ARG A 25 -15.56 -2.58 -79.21
CA ARG A 25 -16.63 -2.97 -78.26
C ARG A 25 -16.38 -4.32 -77.60
N ILE A 26 -15.78 -5.28 -78.30
CA ILE A 26 -15.39 -6.56 -77.72
C ILE A 26 -14.25 -6.36 -76.70
N VAL A 27 -13.23 -5.56 -77.04
CA VAL A 27 -12.12 -5.25 -76.12
C VAL A 27 -12.61 -4.51 -74.87
N VAL A 28 -13.49 -3.51 -75.04
CA VAL A 28 -14.10 -2.79 -73.90
C VAL A 28 -15.00 -3.71 -73.09
N GLY A 29 -15.77 -4.60 -73.72
CA GLY A 29 -16.58 -5.60 -73.03
C GLY A 29 -15.75 -6.59 -72.21
N VAL A 30 -14.67 -7.12 -72.80
CA VAL A 30 -13.75 -8.04 -72.10
C VAL A 30 -13.02 -7.33 -70.97
N ALA A 31 -12.55 -6.09 -71.17
CA ALA A 31 -11.92 -5.30 -70.13
C ALA A 31 -12.89 -4.98 -68.98
N ALA A 32 -14.15 -4.68 -69.29
CA ALA A 32 -15.19 -4.46 -68.28
C ALA A 32 -15.48 -5.73 -67.48
N VAL A 33 -15.61 -6.88 -68.15
CA VAL A 33 -15.81 -8.18 -67.48
C VAL A 33 -14.60 -8.54 -66.60
N ALA A 34 -13.38 -8.33 -67.09
CA ALA A 34 -12.16 -8.56 -66.32
C ALA A 34 -12.08 -7.65 -65.09
N ALA A 35 -12.43 -6.37 -65.23
CA ALA A 35 -12.48 -5.43 -64.11
C ALA A 35 -13.53 -5.85 -63.05
N VAL A 36 -14.72 -6.28 -63.47
CA VAL A 36 -15.75 -6.79 -62.57
C VAL A 36 -15.28 -8.05 -61.85
N ALA A 37 -14.66 -8.99 -62.57
CA ALA A 37 -14.11 -10.20 -61.97
C ALA A 37 -13.01 -9.89 -60.94
N LEU A 38 -12.16 -8.90 -61.21
CA LEU A 38 -11.10 -8.45 -60.30
C LEU A 38 -11.70 -7.81 -59.05
N VAL A 39 -12.74 -6.97 -59.18
CA VAL A 39 -13.43 -6.37 -58.04
C VAL A 39 -14.09 -7.43 -57.17
N VAL A 40 -14.79 -8.41 -57.78
CA VAL A 40 -15.41 -9.52 -57.04
C VAL A 40 -14.36 -10.36 -56.32
N PHE A 41 -13.23 -10.65 -56.99
CA PHE A 41 -12.12 -11.37 -56.39
C PHE A 41 -11.51 -10.58 -55.21
N CYS A 42 -11.28 -9.28 -55.36
CA CYS A 42 -10.79 -8.43 -54.29
C CYS A 42 -11.73 -8.40 -53.08
N VAL A 43 -13.05 -8.25 -53.30
CA VAL A 43 -14.03 -8.25 -52.21
C VAL A 43 -14.05 -9.61 -51.50
N TYR A 44 -13.95 -10.72 -52.24
CA TYR A 44 -13.90 -12.06 -51.68
C TYR A 44 -12.61 -12.33 -50.89
N SER A 45 -11.45 -11.95 -51.43
CA SER A 45 -10.17 -12.10 -50.74
C SER A 45 -10.08 -11.22 -49.49
N LEU A 46 -10.62 -9.99 -49.55
CA LEU A 46 -10.68 -9.10 -48.39
C LEU A 46 -11.65 -9.64 -47.33
N SER A 47 -12.84 -10.13 -47.69
CA SER A 47 -13.79 -10.66 -46.69
C SER A 47 -13.27 -11.90 -45.96
N VAL A 48 -12.59 -12.81 -46.68
CA VAL A 48 -11.94 -13.99 -46.08
C VAL A 48 -10.70 -13.59 -45.27
N GLY A 49 -9.92 -12.61 -45.73
CA GLY A 49 -8.76 -12.08 -45.01
C GLY A 49 -9.11 -11.35 -43.71
N PHE A 50 -10.15 -10.50 -43.72
CA PHE A 50 -10.62 -9.80 -42.52
C PHE A 50 -11.19 -10.76 -41.47
N ALA A 51 -11.79 -11.89 -41.87
CA ALA A 51 -12.26 -12.91 -40.93
C ALA A 51 -11.11 -13.63 -40.19
N ALA A 52 -9.94 -13.76 -40.82
CA ALA A 52 -8.75 -14.34 -40.19
C ALA A 52 -8.02 -13.33 -39.28
N VAL A 53 -7.89 -12.07 -39.71
CA VAL A 53 -7.19 -11.02 -38.92
C VAL A 53 -8.01 -10.56 -37.71
N ASN A 54 -9.35 -10.59 -37.79
CA ASN A 54 -10.20 -10.31 -36.63
C ASN A 54 -10.08 -11.37 -35.53
N ARG A 55 -9.57 -12.57 -35.82
CA ARG A 55 -9.38 -13.62 -34.83
C ARG A 55 -8.05 -13.50 -34.08
N GLU A 56 -7.04 -12.86 -34.68
CA GLU A 56 -5.69 -12.71 -34.11
C GLU A 56 -5.51 -11.41 -33.28
N ILE A 57 -6.31 -10.37 -33.53
CA ILE A 57 -6.21 -9.08 -32.80
C ILE A 57 -6.85 -9.13 -31.40
N HIS A 58 -7.70 -10.12 -31.11
CA HIS A 58 -8.34 -10.26 -29.79
C HIS A 58 -7.58 -11.18 -28.81
N HIS A 59 -6.36 -11.63 -29.12
CA HIS A 59 -5.59 -12.53 -28.25
C HIS A 59 -4.93 -11.85 -27.04
N ALA A 60 -5.00 -10.52 -26.93
CA ALA A 60 -4.54 -9.80 -25.74
C ALA A 60 -5.57 -9.77 -24.59
N GLU A 61 -6.85 -10.07 -24.84
CA GLU A 61 -7.90 -10.02 -23.81
C GLU A 61 -8.23 -11.39 -23.18
N ILE A 62 -7.82 -12.51 -23.78
CA ILE A 62 -8.15 -13.86 -23.27
C ILE A 62 -7.28 -14.23 -22.05
N TYR A 63 -6.11 -13.61 -21.89
CA TYR A 63 -5.22 -13.79 -20.72
C TYR A 63 -5.21 -12.61 -19.75
N ALA A 64 -6.06 -11.60 -19.97
CA ALA A 64 -6.30 -10.58 -18.97
C ALA A 64 -7.10 -11.20 -17.82
N VAL A 65 -6.39 -11.81 -16.86
CA VAL A 65 -6.95 -12.21 -15.57
C VAL A 65 -7.59 -10.98 -14.97
N SER A 66 -8.92 -10.89 -15.09
CA SER A 66 -9.73 -9.90 -14.41
C SER A 66 -9.60 -10.15 -12.91
N ARG A 67 -8.57 -9.56 -12.31
CA ARG A 67 -8.45 -9.46 -10.86
C ARG A 67 -9.63 -8.61 -10.40
N LYS A 68 -10.66 -9.25 -9.86
CA LYS A 68 -11.66 -8.57 -9.04
C LYS A 68 -10.87 -7.67 -8.08
N ALA A 69 -11.17 -6.38 -8.10
CA ALA A 69 -10.69 -5.48 -7.06
C ALA A 69 -11.01 -6.14 -5.72
N VAL A 70 -9.98 -6.31 -4.88
CA VAL A 70 -10.17 -6.83 -3.53
C VAL A 70 -11.22 -5.93 -2.89
N PRO A 71 -12.35 -6.47 -2.39
CA PRO A 71 -13.36 -5.64 -1.77
C PRO A 71 -12.69 -4.83 -0.65
N THR A 72 -12.83 -3.51 -0.71
CA THR A 72 -12.37 -2.61 0.35
C THR A 72 -12.90 -3.15 1.67
N PRO A 73 -12.03 -3.47 2.66
CA PRO A 73 -12.46 -4.15 3.86
C PRO A 73 -13.59 -3.37 4.53
N SER A 74 -14.79 -3.95 4.49
CA SER A 74 -15.99 -3.41 5.13
C SER A 74 -15.73 -3.35 6.63
N ALA A 75 -15.57 -2.13 7.16
CA ALA A 75 -15.39 -1.82 8.57
C ALA A 75 -14.44 -2.77 9.32
N VAL A 76 -13.19 -2.36 9.52
CA VAL A 76 -12.25 -3.04 10.44
C VAL A 76 -12.99 -3.39 11.72
N ARG A 77 -13.25 -4.69 11.93
CA ARG A 77 -13.85 -5.16 13.18
C ARG A 77 -12.87 -4.77 14.27
N LYS A 78 -13.18 -3.72 15.04
CA LYS A 78 -12.34 -3.28 16.15
C LYS A 78 -12.21 -4.47 17.09
N SER A 79 -10.96 -4.85 17.39
CA SER A 79 -10.69 -5.89 18.38
C SER A 79 -11.46 -5.56 19.66
N LYS A 80 -12.12 -6.57 20.23
CA LYS A 80 -12.84 -6.43 21.51
C LYS A 80 -11.89 -6.44 22.72
N VAL A 81 -10.59 -6.63 22.50
CA VAL A 81 -9.60 -6.63 23.57
C VAL A 81 -9.43 -5.20 24.08
N ALA A 82 -9.67 -5.01 25.37
CA ALA A 82 -9.49 -3.73 26.04
C ALA A 82 -8.01 -3.36 26.14
N LYS A 83 -7.70 -2.07 26.22
CA LYS A 83 -6.34 -1.61 26.54
C LYS A 83 -6.09 -1.77 28.03
N CYS A 84 -4.87 -2.16 28.40
CA CYS A 84 -4.48 -2.27 29.80
C CYS A 84 -4.56 -0.92 30.51
N ASN A 85 -5.02 -0.93 31.75
CA ASN A 85 -5.02 0.23 32.65
C ASN A 85 -4.41 -0.16 34.02
N SER A 86 -4.39 0.77 34.97
CA SER A 86 -3.74 0.58 36.28
C SER A 86 -4.32 -0.55 37.13
N SER A 87 -5.54 -1.01 36.85
CA SER A 87 -6.14 -2.14 37.56
C SER A 87 -5.79 -3.50 36.94
N ASP A 88 -5.25 -3.51 35.72
CA ASP A 88 -4.92 -4.73 34.99
C ASP A 88 -3.44 -5.12 35.13
N VAL A 89 -2.56 -4.18 35.48
CA VAL A 89 -1.10 -4.40 35.39
C VAL A 89 -0.31 -3.89 36.60
N ALA A 90 0.75 -4.63 36.92
CA ALA A 90 1.81 -4.20 37.81
C ALA A 90 3.08 -3.86 37.00
N LEU A 91 3.65 -2.69 37.23
CA LEU A 91 4.86 -2.22 36.55
C LEU A 91 6.10 -2.44 37.42
N THR A 92 7.19 -2.90 36.81
CA THR A 92 8.49 -3.06 37.47
C THR A 92 9.57 -2.36 36.68
N LEU A 93 10.52 -1.73 37.37
CA LEU A 93 11.65 -1.05 36.75
C LEU A 93 12.94 -1.54 37.40
N THR A 94 13.88 -2.00 36.58
CA THR A 94 15.18 -2.48 37.06
C THR A 94 16.30 -1.76 36.29
N PRO A 95 17.13 -0.95 36.96
CA PRO A 95 18.28 -0.37 36.30
C PRO A 95 19.39 -1.41 36.09
N ALA A 96 20.13 -1.32 34.99
CA ALA A 96 21.27 -2.20 34.72
C ALA A 96 22.44 -1.98 35.70
N ALA A 97 22.53 -0.78 36.29
CA ALA A 97 23.49 -0.40 37.30
C ALA A 97 22.89 0.65 38.25
N SER A 98 23.36 0.70 39.49
CA SER A 98 22.95 1.73 40.46
C SER A 98 23.67 3.07 40.27
N SER A 99 24.76 3.09 39.50
CA SER A 99 25.49 4.31 39.16
C SER A 99 26.12 4.28 37.77
N PHE A 100 26.40 5.47 37.22
CA PHE A 100 27.15 5.66 35.98
C PHE A 100 27.80 7.06 35.95
N GLY A 101 28.83 7.23 35.11
CA GLY A 101 29.56 8.50 35.02
C GLY A 101 28.83 9.60 34.23
N VAL A 102 29.13 10.86 34.51
CA VAL A 102 28.62 12.01 33.73
C VAL A 102 28.91 11.83 32.23
N GLY A 103 27.86 11.91 31.41
CA GLY A 103 27.94 11.69 29.96
C GLY A 103 27.93 10.23 29.54
N GLY A 104 27.80 9.29 30.48
CA GLY A 104 27.44 7.91 30.20
C GLY A 104 25.94 7.74 29.98
N THR A 105 25.55 6.51 29.69
CA THR A 105 24.16 6.10 29.51
C THR A 105 23.79 5.02 30.52
N LEU A 106 22.51 4.87 30.80
CA LEU A 106 22.02 3.82 31.67
C LEU A 106 20.79 3.15 31.08
N ASP A 107 20.87 1.82 30.96
CA ASP A 107 19.76 0.99 30.51
C ASP A 107 18.85 0.61 31.68
N PHE A 108 17.56 0.56 31.40
CA PHE A 108 16.53 0.12 32.31
C PHE A 108 15.69 -0.97 31.67
N THR A 109 15.56 -2.09 32.38
CA THR A 109 14.58 -3.11 32.03
C THR A 109 13.23 -2.70 32.60
N THR A 110 12.26 -2.49 31.72
CA THR A 110 10.86 -2.26 32.07
C THR A 110 10.12 -3.59 32.07
N GLY A 111 9.35 -3.89 33.10
CA GLY A 111 8.51 -5.07 33.16
C GLY A 111 7.05 -4.70 33.36
N VAL A 112 6.17 -5.42 32.68
CA VAL A 112 4.73 -5.35 32.89
C VAL A 112 4.20 -6.75 33.12
N ARG A 113 3.61 -6.95 34.29
CA ARG A 113 2.90 -8.18 34.64
C ARG A 113 1.40 -7.93 34.62
N TYR A 114 0.64 -8.88 34.11
CA TYR A 114 -0.81 -8.81 34.14
C TYR A 114 -1.35 -9.34 35.48
N ASP A 115 -2.12 -8.48 36.15
CA ASP A 115 -2.73 -8.69 37.47
C ASP A 115 -4.27 -8.61 37.40
N GLY A 116 -4.81 -8.29 36.22
CA GLY A 116 -6.23 -8.13 36.00
C GLY A 116 -7.03 -9.42 36.23
N ALA A 117 -8.28 -9.25 36.64
CA ALA A 117 -9.20 -10.37 36.87
C ALA A 117 -9.76 -10.97 35.56
N ASN A 118 -9.72 -10.21 34.45
CA ASN A 118 -10.31 -10.64 33.19
C ASN A 118 -9.46 -11.74 32.52
N LYS A 119 -10.11 -12.84 32.11
CA LYS A 119 -9.44 -13.95 31.41
C LYS A 119 -9.00 -13.59 29.98
N ALA A 120 -9.67 -12.63 29.35
CA ALA A 120 -9.34 -12.20 27.99
C ALA A 120 -8.01 -11.41 27.92
N GLY A 121 -7.48 -10.99 29.07
CA GLY A 121 -6.30 -10.13 29.12
C GLY A 121 -6.58 -8.71 28.61
N CYS A 122 -5.51 -8.01 28.27
CA CYS A 122 -5.57 -6.67 27.71
C CYS A 122 -4.42 -6.43 26.71
N LEU A 123 -4.58 -5.40 25.89
CA LEU A 123 -3.58 -4.93 24.94
C LEU A 123 -2.76 -3.81 25.59
N ILE A 124 -1.44 -3.99 25.67
CA ILE A 124 -0.50 -2.97 26.12
C ILE A 124 0.42 -2.55 24.98
N ASP A 125 0.81 -1.30 24.94
CA ASP A 125 1.91 -0.80 24.12
C ASP A 125 3.15 -0.67 25.01
N MET A 126 4.18 -1.49 24.75
CA MET A 126 5.44 -1.53 25.50
C MET A 126 6.43 -0.46 25.04
N SER A 127 6.10 0.33 24.02
CA SER A 127 6.97 1.40 23.53
C SER A 127 7.12 2.52 24.55
N ALA A 128 8.21 3.28 24.39
CA ALA A 128 8.49 4.45 25.22
C ALA A 128 7.42 5.55 25.14
N THR A 129 6.50 5.50 24.16
CA THR A 129 5.35 6.43 24.07
C THR A 129 4.25 6.12 25.08
N ASN A 130 4.13 4.87 25.53
CA ASN A 130 3.10 4.42 26.45
C ASN A 130 3.67 3.96 27.79
N VAL A 131 4.73 3.15 27.81
CA VAL A 131 5.50 2.87 29.04
C VAL A 131 6.58 3.93 29.18
N VAL A 132 6.26 4.99 29.92
CA VAL A 132 7.09 6.21 29.96
C VAL A 132 8.02 6.17 31.15
N LEU A 133 9.33 6.12 30.89
CA LEU A 133 10.36 6.34 31.89
C LEU A 133 10.48 7.84 32.18
N THR A 134 10.39 8.20 33.46
CA THR A 134 10.60 9.56 33.96
C THR A 134 11.74 9.56 34.95
N ILE A 135 12.75 10.37 34.69
CA ILE A 135 13.88 10.61 35.60
C ILE A 135 13.64 11.94 36.33
N ARG A 136 13.84 11.95 37.64
CA ARG A 136 13.70 13.12 38.51
C ARG A 136 14.98 13.39 39.29
N SER A 137 15.23 14.66 39.55
CA SER A 137 16.16 15.12 40.59
C SER A 137 15.33 15.86 41.63
N GLY A 138 15.25 15.31 42.84
CA GLY A 138 14.27 15.75 43.84
C GLY A 138 12.84 15.69 43.28
N GLY A 139 12.11 16.82 43.33
CA GLY A 139 10.75 16.93 42.79
C GLY A 139 10.67 17.23 41.29
N SER A 140 11.78 17.58 40.65
CA SER A 140 11.78 18.08 39.27
C SER A 140 12.07 16.98 38.26
N VAL A 141 11.28 16.93 37.18
CA VAL A 141 11.53 16.02 36.06
C VAL A 141 12.72 16.54 35.25
N VAL A 142 13.75 15.70 35.08
CA VAL A 142 14.94 16.04 34.31
C VAL A 142 14.93 15.39 32.93
N TRP A 143 14.32 14.22 32.79
CA TRP A 143 14.24 13.52 31.51
C TRP A 143 12.99 12.65 31.39
N LYS A 144 12.45 12.51 30.17
CA LYS A 144 11.35 11.60 29.83
C LYS A 144 11.63 10.85 28.52
N SER A 145 11.27 9.57 28.49
CA SER A 145 11.45 8.73 27.30
C SER A 145 10.47 9.02 26.16
N ASN A 146 9.30 9.62 26.45
CA ASN A 146 8.21 9.79 25.49
C ASN A 146 8.24 11.10 24.71
N LEU A 147 9.36 11.82 24.71
CA LEU A 147 9.47 13.08 23.95
C LEU A 147 9.59 12.86 22.46
N CYS A 148 10.24 11.76 22.05
CA CYS A 148 10.37 11.40 20.66
C CYS A 148 9.36 10.31 20.29
N PRO A 149 8.74 10.40 19.10
CA PRO A 149 7.89 9.33 18.61
C PRO A 149 8.73 8.08 18.39
N VAL A 150 8.19 6.94 18.79
CA VAL A 150 8.74 5.62 18.50
C VAL A 150 7.60 4.75 17.97
N ASP A 151 7.95 3.70 17.24
CA ASP A 151 6.95 2.74 16.78
C ASP A 151 6.26 2.08 17.98
N ALA A 152 4.94 1.91 17.86
CA ALA A 152 4.14 1.26 18.88
C ALA A 152 4.54 -0.22 18.99
N ASP A 153 4.66 -0.69 20.22
CA ASP A 153 5.06 -2.06 20.51
C ASP A 153 3.92 -2.81 21.19
N TYR A 154 2.89 -3.14 20.40
CA TYR A 154 1.69 -3.78 20.94
C TYR A 154 1.95 -5.22 21.40
N ARG A 155 1.52 -5.55 22.61
CA ARG A 155 1.55 -6.88 23.22
C ARG A 155 0.17 -7.21 23.79
N LEU A 156 -0.27 -8.42 23.56
CA LEU A 156 -1.43 -8.99 24.25
C LEU A 156 -0.90 -9.71 25.48
N ILE A 157 -1.42 -9.37 26.66
CA ILE A 157 -1.04 -9.99 27.93
C ILE A 157 -2.27 -10.47 28.67
N ALA A 158 -2.19 -11.65 29.25
CA ALA A 158 -3.23 -12.27 30.05
C ALA A 158 -2.64 -12.86 31.34
N LYS A 159 -3.47 -13.55 32.11
CA LYS A 159 -3.09 -14.09 33.42
C LYS A 159 -1.88 -15.02 33.32
N GLY A 160 -0.82 -14.68 34.06
CA GLY A 160 0.45 -15.41 34.08
C GLY A 160 1.51 -14.78 33.19
N ASP A 161 1.15 -13.84 32.30
CA ASP A 161 2.09 -13.20 31.41
C ASP A 161 2.87 -12.09 32.12
N LYS A 162 4.15 -12.04 31.79
CA LYS A 162 5.04 -10.91 32.05
C LYS A 162 5.75 -10.59 30.75
N VAL A 163 5.70 -9.32 30.35
CA VAL A 163 6.42 -8.81 29.19
C VAL A 163 7.47 -7.82 29.66
N GLU A 164 8.62 -7.84 29.01
CA GLU A 164 9.73 -6.95 29.31
C GLU A 164 10.10 -6.12 28.08
N GLY A 165 10.67 -4.95 28.36
CA GLY A 165 11.19 -4.00 27.39
C GLY A 165 12.43 -3.34 27.96
N SER A 166 13.12 -2.56 27.14
CA SER A 166 14.29 -1.79 27.56
C SER A 166 14.14 -0.33 27.18
N ILE A 167 14.57 0.57 28.06
CA ILE A 167 14.66 2.00 27.80
C ILE A 167 16.03 2.48 28.28
N THR A 168 16.76 3.15 27.39
CA THR A 168 18.04 3.77 27.71
C THR A 168 17.84 5.23 28.06
N TRP A 169 18.35 5.66 29.22
CA TRP A 169 18.53 7.06 29.54
C TRP A 169 19.93 7.51 29.10
N PRO A 170 20.06 8.48 28.18
CA PRO A 170 21.37 8.90 27.68
C PRO A 170 22.16 9.82 28.62
N GLY A 171 21.76 9.96 29.88
CA GLY A 171 22.47 10.82 30.84
C GLY A 171 22.37 12.32 30.54
N VAL A 172 21.33 12.73 29.81
CA VAL A 172 21.06 14.13 29.47
C VAL A 172 19.72 14.60 30.02
N ARG A 173 19.55 15.92 30.08
CA ARG A 173 18.27 16.57 30.37
C ARG A 173 17.42 16.62 29.10
N SER A 174 16.12 16.44 29.25
CA SER A 174 15.18 16.66 28.16
C SER A 174 15.18 18.11 27.68
N GLY A 175 15.13 18.31 26.37
CA GLY A 175 14.88 19.62 25.76
C GLY A 175 13.40 20.00 25.74
N SER A 176 13.06 21.09 25.05
CA SER A 176 11.67 21.56 24.87
C SER A 176 10.85 20.69 23.90
N GLY A 177 11.47 19.75 23.19
CA GLY A 177 10.83 18.86 22.24
C GLY A 177 11.69 17.65 21.90
N CYS A 178 11.22 16.82 20.97
CA CYS A 178 12.04 15.74 20.44
C CYS A 178 13.29 16.29 19.74
N THR A 179 14.44 15.70 20.02
CA THR A 179 15.69 15.96 19.31
C THR A 179 16.28 14.61 18.95
N GLU A 180 16.49 14.38 17.65
CA GLU A 180 17.08 13.12 17.14
C GLU A 180 18.47 12.89 17.73
N ASP A 181 19.26 13.97 17.82
CA ASP A 181 20.58 13.93 18.43
C ASP A 181 20.53 14.30 19.92
N GLN A 182 20.22 13.31 20.76
CA GLN A 182 20.22 13.48 22.21
C GLN A 182 21.61 13.80 22.80
N SER A 183 22.70 13.60 22.05
CA SER A 183 24.07 13.90 22.54
C SER A 183 24.35 15.40 22.64
N THR A 184 23.56 16.21 21.92
CA THR A 184 23.65 17.69 21.96
C THR A 184 22.94 18.31 23.17
N LEU A 185 22.11 17.52 23.86
CA LEU A 185 21.38 17.99 25.02
C LEU A 185 22.30 18.17 26.23
N PRO A 186 21.99 19.11 27.16
CA PRO A 186 22.79 19.30 28.35
C PRO A 186 22.90 18.01 29.18
N LYS A 187 24.13 17.58 29.46
CA LYS A 187 24.40 16.45 30.35
C LYS A 187 23.87 16.73 31.74
N VAL A 188 23.45 15.67 32.43
CA VAL A 188 23.10 15.81 33.85
C VAL A 188 24.35 15.94 34.72
N GLU A 189 24.21 16.65 35.82
CA GLU A 189 25.29 16.83 36.79
C GLU A 189 25.39 15.61 37.71
N LYS A 190 26.51 15.49 38.42
CA LYS A 190 26.69 14.49 39.47
C LYS A 190 25.61 14.66 40.53
N GLY A 191 25.08 13.55 41.04
CA GLY A 191 24.05 13.58 42.07
C GLY A 191 23.14 12.37 42.04
N VAL A 192 22.10 12.42 42.88
CA VAL A 192 21.12 11.34 43.03
C VAL A 192 19.86 11.67 42.24
N TYR A 193 19.41 10.69 41.48
CA TYR A 193 18.22 10.75 40.63
C TYR A 193 17.26 9.62 41.00
N SER A 194 15.99 9.83 40.72
CA SER A 194 14.94 8.83 40.87
C SER A 194 14.34 8.52 39.50
N ALA A 195 14.29 7.24 39.14
CA ALA A 195 13.70 6.74 37.91
C ALA A 195 12.41 5.99 38.22
N GLN A 196 11.36 6.23 37.44
CA GLN A 196 10.06 5.55 37.58
C GLN A 196 9.39 5.44 36.22
N ILE A 197 8.75 4.30 35.95
CA ILE A 197 7.89 4.14 34.77
C ILE A 197 6.42 4.34 35.12
N SER A 198 5.65 4.81 34.15
CA SER A 198 4.19 4.92 34.24
C SER A 198 3.52 4.74 32.88
N LEU A 199 2.22 4.42 32.86
CA LEU A 199 1.46 4.40 31.60
C LEU A 199 1.05 5.82 31.19
N ALA A 200 1.31 6.21 29.93
CA ALA A 200 1.05 7.55 29.43
C ALA A 200 -0.42 7.98 29.55
N LYS A 201 -1.35 7.04 29.34
CA LYS A 201 -2.80 7.27 29.39
C LYS A 201 -3.43 6.93 30.72
N ASP A 202 -2.64 6.38 31.66
CA ASP A 202 -3.09 6.05 33.01
C ASP A 202 -1.92 6.15 33.99
N ALA A 203 -1.64 7.37 34.43
CA ALA A 203 -0.54 7.64 35.33
C ALA A 203 -0.70 7.00 36.71
N LYS A 204 -1.83 6.35 37.04
CA LYS A 204 -1.96 5.61 38.30
C LYS A 204 -1.17 4.29 38.27
N ALA A 205 -0.99 3.69 37.10
CA ALA A 205 -0.06 2.58 36.91
C ALA A 205 1.37 3.15 36.95
N LYS A 206 2.09 2.87 38.04
CA LYS A 206 3.49 3.25 38.23
C LYS A 206 4.28 2.11 38.83
N SER A 207 5.57 2.06 38.53
CA SER A 207 6.50 1.20 39.28
C SER A 207 6.88 1.87 40.61
N GLU A 208 7.51 1.10 41.49
CA GLU A 208 8.32 1.71 42.55
C GLU A 208 9.44 2.56 41.94
N PRO A 209 9.78 3.70 42.56
CA PRO A 209 10.91 4.51 42.13
C PRO A 209 12.23 3.82 42.48
N VAL A 210 13.19 3.84 41.55
CA VAL A 210 14.55 3.35 41.78
C VAL A 210 15.53 4.51 41.84
N GLY A 211 16.46 4.46 42.80
CA GLY A 211 17.50 5.49 42.97
C GLY A 211 18.73 5.19 42.11
N ILE A 212 19.26 6.23 41.45
CA ILE A 212 20.41 6.16 40.55
C ILE A 212 21.39 7.27 40.90
N THR A 213 22.69 6.95 40.96
CA THR A 213 23.75 7.93 41.21
C THR A 213 24.51 8.25 39.92
N VAL A 214 24.67 9.54 39.62
CA VAL A 214 25.56 10.02 38.55
C VAL A 214 26.86 10.52 39.18
N GLU A 215 27.99 10.00 38.69
CA GLU A 215 29.33 10.20 39.28
C GLU A 215 30.36 10.88 38.37
#